data_AF-A0A1E3PSG2-F1
#
_entry.id   AF-A0A1E3PSG2-F1
#
_cell.length_a   1.000
_cell.length_b   1.000
_cell.length_c   1.000
_cell.angle_alpha   90.00
_cell.angle_beta   90.00
_cell.angle_gamma   90.00
#
_symmetry.space_group_name_H-M   'P 1'
#
loop_
_entity.id
_entity.type
_entity.pdbx_description
1 polymer ?
#
loop_
_entity_poly.entity_id
_entity_poly.type
_entity_poly.pdbx_seq_one_letter_code
_entity_poly.pdbx_strand_id
1 'polypeptide(L)'
;MSVFGAGGMGSQPPKPSYFEMTPEQQAQAGAEAMMSIMQSCPGKAAIAGVTGFGLGGVFGLFMASMAYDAPIGAGVTHISDLPFKKQMKLQFTDMGKRAWSSAKNFGYIGMIFSGTECSIEALRAKNDIWNGVAAGCLTGGGLAVKSGPTATIAGCAAFAAFSTAIDLYMRSDSNPPPTSDEDE
;
A
#
# COMPACT_ATOMS: atom_id res chain seq x y z
N MET A 1 4.64 9.71 15.35
CA MET A 1 4.43 10.14 16.75
C MET A 1 2.99 10.63 16.91
N SER A 2 2.20 9.89 17.68
CA SER A 2 0.97 10.29 18.40
C SER A 2 -0.24 10.86 17.64
N VAL A 3 -1.11 9.97 17.12
CA VAL A 3 -2.56 10.24 17.02
C VAL A 3 -3.31 8.94 17.32
N PHE A 4 -3.37 8.53 18.60
CA PHE A 4 -4.39 7.68 19.24
C PHE A 4 -3.78 7.06 20.51
N GLY A 5 -3.69 7.89 21.55
CA GLY A 5 -3.23 7.47 22.87
C GLY A 5 -3.62 8.53 23.88
N ALA A 6 -4.77 8.34 24.52
CA ALA A 6 -5.16 9.11 25.69
C ALA A 6 -4.13 8.85 26.80
N GLY A 7 -3.29 9.86 27.09
CA GLY A 7 -2.28 9.78 28.16
C GLY A 7 -1.08 10.68 27.90
N GLY A 8 -1.25 11.99 28.10
CA GLY A 8 -0.13 12.94 28.11
C GLY A 8 -0.56 14.35 27.76
N MET A 9 -0.92 15.15 28.78
CA MET A 9 -0.98 16.61 28.69
C MET A 9 0.41 17.17 28.40
N GLY A 10 0.77 17.24 27.12
CA GLY A 10 1.80 18.14 26.61
C GLY A 10 1.10 19.32 25.96
N SER A 11 1.12 20.48 26.60
CA SER A 11 0.54 21.73 26.12
C SER A 11 1.12 22.11 24.75
N GLN A 12 0.40 21.83 23.67
CA GLN A 12 0.63 22.52 22.40
C GLN A 12 0.27 24.00 22.61
N PRO A 13 1.15 24.96 22.24
CA PRO A 13 0.80 26.37 22.31
C PRO A 13 -0.44 26.63 21.46
N PRO A 14 -1.36 27.51 21.90
CA PRO A 14 -2.60 27.77 21.18
C PRO A 14 -2.27 28.27 19.77
N LYS A 15 -2.77 27.56 18.75
CA LYS A 15 -2.60 27.97 17.35
C LYS A 15 -3.26 29.35 17.18
N PRO A 16 -2.58 30.36 16.63
CA PRO A 16 -3.16 31.68 16.39
C PRO A 16 -4.42 31.58 15.53
N SER A 17 -5.35 32.54 15.67
CA SER A 17 -6.55 32.61 14.82
C SER A 17 -6.15 32.77 13.34
N TYR A 18 -6.81 32.05 12.42
CA TYR A 18 -6.57 32.13 10.97
C TYR A 18 -6.64 33.57 10.41
N PHE A 19 -7.29 34.49 11.12
CA PHE A 19 -7.44 35.89 10.75
C PHE A 19 -6.27 36.80 11.17
N GLU A 20 -5.30 36.30 11.95
CA GLU A 20 -4.14 37.05 12.45
C GLU A 20 -2.79 36.57 11.88
N MET A 21 -2.79 35.64 10.91
CA MET A 21 -1.56 35.06 10.35
C MET A 21 -1.02 35.86 9.16
N THR A 22 0.31 36.01 9.11
CA THR A 22 1.04 36.45 7.91
C THR A 22 1.04 35.35 6.83
N PRO A 23 1.25 35.67 5.54
CA PRO A 23 1.31 34.67 4.47
C PRO A 23 2.33 33.55 4.72
N GLU A 24 3.46 33.87 5.35
CA GLU A 24 4.49 32.89 5.71
C GLU A 24 4.06 31.98 6.87
N GLN A 25 3.40 32.53 7.90
CA GLN A 25 2.84 31.73 9.00
C GLN A 25 1.70 30.81 8.54
N GLN A 26 0.88 31.27 7.60
CA GLN A 26 -0.16 30.43 6.99
C GLN A 26 0.45 29.31 6.15
N ALA A 27 1.54 29.57 5.43
CA ALA A 27 2.28 28.54 4.69
C ALA A 27 2.88 27.49 5.64
N GLN A 28 3.47 27.92 6.75
CA GLN A 28 4.08 27.02 7.74
C GLN A 28 3.04 26.21 8.54
N ALA A 29 1.94 26.84 8.95
CA ALA A 29 0.80 26.17 9.57
C ALA A 29 0.12 25.19 8.61
N GLY A 30 0.03 25.55 7.32
CA GLY A 30 -0.45 24.66 6.27
C GLY A 30 0.47 23.46 6.05
N ALA A 31 1.79 23.67 6.04
CA ALA A 31 2.77 22.60 5.93
C ALA A 31 2.74 21.65 7.12
N GLU A 32 2.64 22.17 8.36
CA GLU A 32 2.50 21.34 9.57
C GLU A 32 1.19 20.53 9.55
N ALA A 33 0.08 21.16 9.15
CA ALA A 33 -1.19 20.46 8.97
C ALA A 33 -1.08 19.34 7.93
N MET A 34 -0.43 19.61 6.79
CA MET A 34 -0.20 18.60 5.74
C MET A 34 0.68 17.44 6.23
N MET A 35 1.76 17.74 6.95
CA MET A 35 2.63 16.72 7.55
C MET A 35 1.89 15.87 8.59
N SER A 36 1.05 16.50 9.41
CA SER A 36 0.25 15.77 10.41
C SER A 36 -0.75 14.81 9.76
N ILE A 37 -1.34 15.19 8.63
CA ILE A 37 -2.24 14.34 7.85
C ILE A 37 -1.45 13.20 7.22
N MET A 38 -0.31 13.48 6.58
CA MET A 38 0.51 12.46 5.93
C MET A 38 1.06 11.42 6.91
N GLN A 39 1.36 11.82 8.14
CA GLN A 39 1.83 10.90 9.19
C GLN A 39 0.71 10.19 9.96
N SER A 40 -0.55 10.60 9.77
CA SER A 40 -1.69 9.93 10.37
C SER A 40 -1.91 8.54 9.75
N CYS A 41 -2.42 7.57 10.52
CA CYS A 41 -2.71 6.24 9.98
C CYS A 41 -3.70 6.26 8.80
N PRO A 42 -4.78 7.06 8.82
CA PRO A 42 -5.64 7.22 7.65
C PRO A 42 -4.90 7.81 6.44
N GLY A 43 -4.00 8.78 6.67
CA GLY A 43 -3.17 9.37 5.62
C GLY A 43 -2.20 8.38 5.00
N LYS A 44 -1.43 7.65 5.83
CA LYS A 44 -0.53 6.58 5.38
C LYS A 44 -1.28 5.51 4.60
N ALA A 45 -2.42 5.02 5.11
CA ALA A 45 -3.24 4.01 4.45
C ALA A 45 -3.81 4.50 3.10
N ALA A 46 -4.24 5.77 3.02
CA ALA A 46 -4.72 6.37 1.78
C ALA A 46 -3.60 6.50 0.73
N ILE A 47 -2.43 6.99 1.13
CA ILE A 47 -1.26 7.12 0.24
C ILE A 47 -0.83 5.73 -0.26
N ALA A 48 -0.72 4.75 0.64
CA ALA A 48 -0.38 3.37 0.28
C ALA A 48 -1.44 2.74 -0.64
N GLY A 49 -2.72 3.02 -0.40
CA GLY A 49 -3.82 2.55 -1.25
C GLY A 49 -3.78 3.15 -2.65
N VAL A 50 -3.53 4.45 -2.78
CA VAL A 50 -3.42 5.13 -4.09
C VAL A 50 -2.17 4.65 -4.84
N THR A 51 -1.02 4.58 -4.17
CA THR A 51 0.22 4.06 -4.76
C THR A 51 0.04 2.60 -5.20
N GLY A 52 -0.54 1.75 -4.35
CA GLY A 52 -0.86 0.36 -4.68
C GLY A 52 -1.84 0.24 -5.85
N PHE A 53 -2.86 1.11 -5.91
CA PHE A 53 -3.80 1.14 -7.03
C PHE A 53 -3.10 1.50 -8.34
N GLY A 54 -2.23 2.50 -8.35
CA GLY A 54 -1.44 2.90 -9.52
C GLY A 54 -0.54 1.77 -10.00
N LEU A 55 0.26 1.19 -9.11
CA LEU A 55 1.15 0.07 -9.41
C LEU A 55 0.39 -1.16 -9.89
N GLY A 56 -0.73 -1.50 -9.25
CA GLY A 56 -1.59 -2.61 -9.64
C GLY A 56 -2.29 -2.40 -10.99
N GLY A 57 -2.61 -1.15 -11.34
CA GLY A 57 -3.17 -0.80 -12.64
C GLY A 57 -2.15 -1.00 -13.77
N VAL A 58 -0.92 -0.54 -13.57
CA VAL A 58 0.19 -0.75 -14.53
C VAL A 58 0.49 -2.24 -14.66
N PHE A 59 0.65 -2.95 -13.53
CA PHE A 59 0.91 -4.38 -13.53
C PHE A 59 -0.23 -5.19 -14.17
N GLY A 60 -1.48 -4.84 -13.89
CA GLY A 60 -2.66 -5.50 -14.45
C GLY A 60 -2.83 -5.26 -15.95
N LEU A 61 -2.51 -4.05 -16.43
CA LEU A 61 -2.48 -3.75 -17.87
C LEU A 61 -1.36 -4.52 -18.56
N PHE A 62 -0.18 -4.59 -17.95
CA PHE A 62 0.95 -5.37 -18.46
C PHE A 62 0.60 -6.86 -18.55
N MET A 63 0.05 -7.46 -17.49
CA MET A 63 -0.40 -8.85 -17.50
C MET A 63 -1.52 -9.10 -18.54
N ALA A 64 -2.47 -8.17 -18.69
CA ALA A 64 -3.48 -8.26 -19.73
C ALA A 64 -2.88 -8.17 -21.15
N SER A 65 -1.81 -7.38 -21.33
CA SER A 65 -1.10 -7.25 -22.60
C SER A 65 -0.23 -8.47 -22.96
N MET A 66 0.08 -9.34 -21.99
CA MET A 66 0.76 -10.62 -22.27
C MET A 66 -0.24 -11.77 -22.46
N ALA A 67 -1.47 -11.62 -21.99
CA ALA A 67 -2.49 -12.66 -22.02
C ALA A 67 -3.40 -12.62 -23.27
N TYR A 68 -2.93 -12.10 -24.41
CA TYR A 68 -3.72 -11.99 -25.65
C TYR A 68 -4.26 -13.35 -26.14
N ASP A 69 -3.62 -14.46 -25.78
CA ASP A 69 -3.99 -15.82 -26.19
C ASP A 69 -4.92 -16.57 -25.21
N ALA A 70 -5.32 -15.97 -24.09
CA ALA A 70 -6.21 -16.62 -23.12
C ALA A 70 -7.68 -16.22 -23.38
N PRO A 71 -8.48 -17.03 -24.13
CA PRO A 71 -9.88 -16.72 -24.36
C PRO A 71 -10.61 -16.69 -23.02
N ILE A 72 -11.41 -15.65 -22.83
CA ILE A 72 -12.15 -15.46 -21.60
C ILE A 72 -13.33 -16.42 -21.59
N GLY A 73 -13.29 -17.31 -20.61
CA GLY A 73 -14.32 -18.31 -20.39
C GLY A 73 -14.12 -19.52 -21.29
N ALA A 74 -14.24 -20.69 -20.68
CA ALA A 74 -14.37 -21.97 -21.35
C ALA A 74 -15.61 -22.00 -22.30
N GLY A 75 -15.57 -21.29 -23.44
CA GLY A 75 -16.71 -21.30 -24.37
C GLY A 75 -16.78 -20.25 -25.48
N VAL A 76 -15.83 -19.32 -25.65
CA VAL A 76 -15.88 -18.39 -26.80
C VAL A 76 -14.79 -18.72 -27.81
N THR A 77 -15.02 -19.77 -28.58
CA THR A 77 -14.16 -20.25 -29.67
C THR A 77 -14.28 -19.43 -30.97
N HIS A 78 -15.04 -18.34 -31.00
CA HIS A 78 -15.30 -17.56 -32.22
C HIS A 78 -15.23 -16.04 -31.99
N ILE A 79 -14.09 -15.53 -31.49
CA ILE A 79 -13.81 -14.08 -31.55
C ILE A 79 -13.49 -13.65 -33.00
N SER A 80 -12.94 -14.56 -33.80
CA SER A 80 -12.49 -14.34 -35.18
C SER A 80 -13.59 -13.94 -36.18
N ASP A 81 -14.87 -14.20 -35.87
CA ASP A 81 -16.01 -13.93 -36.77
C ASP A 81 -16.70 -12.57 -36.50
N LEU A 82 -16.30 -11.84 -35.45
CA LEU A 82 -16.82 -10.49 -35.20
C LEU A 82 -16.02 -9.43 -35.97
N PRO A 83 -16.64 -8.33 -36.44
CA PRO A 83 -15.92 -7.26 -37.13
C PRO A 83 -14.78 -6.71 -36.27
N PHE A 84 -13.63 -6.40 -36.88
CA PHE A 84 -12.40 -5.96 -36.21
C PHE A 84 -12.61 -4.84 -35.17
N LYS A 85 -13.55 -3.92 -35.43
CA LYS A 85 -13.96 -2.86 -34.49
C LYS A 85 -14.59 -3.39 -33.19
N LYS A 86 -15.39 -4.46 -33.26
CA LYS A 86 -15.99 -5.11 -32.08
C LYS A 86 -14.96 -5.96 -31.33
N GLN A 87 -14.05 -6.64 -32.03
CA GLN A 87 -12.95 -7.38 -31.41
C GLN A 87 -12.01 -6.43 -30.64
N MET A 88 -11.59 -5.32 -31.26
CA MET A 88 -10.78 -4.32 -30.58
C MET A 88 -11.50 -3.72 -29.37
N LYS A 89 -12.78 -3.34 -29.51
CA LYS A 89 -13.56 -2.80 -28.37
C LYS A 89 -13.68 -3.80 -27.23
N LEU A 90 -13.88 -5.08 -27.52
CA LEU A 90 -13.96 -6.14 -26.52
C LEU A 90 -12.61 -6.35 -25.83
N GLN A 91 -11.51 -6.38 -26.59
CA GLN A 91 -10.14 -6.51 -26.07
C GLN A 91 -9.79 -5.35 -25.15
N PHE A 92 -10.03 -4.09 -25.57
CA PHE A 92 -9.78 -2.93 -24.72
C PHE A 92 -10.65 -2.92 -23.47
N THR A 93 -11.91 -3.34 -23.58
CA THR A 93 -12.81 -3.45 -22.43
C THR A 93 -12.31 -4.51 -21.46
N ASP A 94 -11.80 -5.63 -21.94
CA ASP A 94 -11.24 -6.68 -21.10
C ASP A 94 -9.93 -6.26 -20.44
N MET A 95 -8.98 -5.73 -21.21
CA MET A 95 -7.73 -5.21 -20.68
C MET A 95 -7.98 -4.19 -19.57
N GLY A 96 -8.95 -3.30 -19.79
CA GLY A 96 -9.40 -2.33 -18.77
C GLY A 96 -10.00 -3.00 -17.53
N LYS A 97 -10.84 -4.03 -17.69
CA LYS A 97 -11.42 -4.77 -16.55
C LYS A 97 -10.35 -5.49 -15.72
N ARG A 98 -9.37 -6.14 -16.37
CA ARG A 98 -8.26 -6.83 -15.70
C ARG A 98 -7.34 -5.86 -14.99
N ALA A 99 -6.98 -4.75 -15.64
CA ALA A 99 -6.19 -3.68 -15.03
C ALA A 99 -6.91 -3.09 -13.82
N TRP A 100 -8.22 -2.81 -13.94
CA TRP A 100 -9.04 -2.29 -12.85
C TRP A 100 -9.18 -3.26 -11.67
N SER A 101 -9.40 -4.54 -11.95
CA SER A 101 -9.45 -5.57 -10.92
C SER A 101 -8.12 -5.69 -10.18
N SER A 102 -7.00 -5.64 -10.92
CA SER A 102 -5.66 -5.69 -10.34
C SER A 102 -5.39 -4.46 -9.48
N ALA A 103 -5.64 -3.26 -10.01
CA ALA A 103 -5.52 -2.00 -9.28
C ALA A 103 -6.29 -2.01 -7.95
N LYS A 104 -7.54 -2.48 -7.96
CA LYS A 104 -8.34 -2.62 -6.74
C LYS A 104 -7.71 -3.57 -5.72
N ASN A 105 -7.22 -4.73 -6.15
CA ASN A 105 -6.61 -5.71 -5.25
C ASN A 105 -5.33 -5.16 -4.62
N PHE A 106 -4.42 -4.60 -5.42
CA PHE A 106 -3.16 -4.04 -4.90
C PHE A 106 -3.40 -2.81 -4.01
N GLY A 107 -4.35 -1.94 -4.37
CA GLY A 107 -4.75 -0.82 -3.53
C GLY A 107 -5.35 -1.27 -2.18
N TYR A 108 -6.19 -2.31 -2.20
CA TYR A 108 -6.79 -2.87 -0.98
C TYR A 108 -5.73 -3.50 -0.06
N ILE A 109 -4.82 -4.28 -0.63
CA ILE A 109 -3.71 -4.90 0.12
C ILE A 109 -2.81 -3.80 0.71
N GLY A 110 -2.41 -2.80 -0.07
CA GLY A 110 -1.54 -1.71 0.38
C GLY A 110 -2.18 -0.87 1.48
N MET A 111 -3.48 -0.59 1.37
CA MET A 111 -4.24 0.14 2.40
C MET A 111 -4.29 -0.64 3.73
N ILE A 112 -4.59 -1.94 3.70
CA ILE A 112 -4.66 -2.76 4.91
C ILE A 112 -3.28 -2.93 5.53
N PHE A 113 -2.24 -3.19 4.72
CA PHE A 113 -0.89 -3.36 5.21
C PHE A 113 -0.41 -2.12 5.96
N SER A 114 -0.44 -0.95 5.31
CA SER A 114 0.02 0.31 5.92
C SER A 114 -0.86 0.76 7.10
N GLY A 115 -2.17 0.52 7.02
CA GLY A 115 -3.08 0.80 8.14
C GLY A 115 -2.81 -0.08 9.36
N THR A 116 -2.51 -1.37 9.14
CA THR A 116 -2.21 -2.32 10.22
C THR A 116 -0.86 -2.02 10.85
N GLU A 117 0.16 -1.76 10.03
CA GLU A 117 1.49 -1.36 10.50
C GLU A 117 1.43 -0.09 11.36
N CYS A 118 0.75 0.96 10.87
CA CYS A 118 0.61 2.21 11.61
C CYS A 118 -0.17 2.02 12.92
N SER A 119 -1.18 1.14 12.93
CA SER A 119 -1.95 0.82 14.14
C SER A 119 -1.07 0.11 15.18
N ILE A 120 -0.23 -0.84 14.74
CA ILE A 120 0.71 -1.54 15.64
C ILE A 120 1.78 -0.58 16.17
N GLU A 121 2.32 0.28 15.31
CA GLU A 121 3.29 1.31 15.68
C GLU A 121 2.70 2.27 16.72
N ALA A 122 1.44 2.70 16.52
CA ALA A 122 0.73 3.55 17.46
C ALA A 122 0.51 2.88 18.83
N LEU A 123 0.24 1.57 18.86
CA LEU A 123 0.02 0.81 20.10
C LEU A 123 1.33 0.48 20.84
N ARG A 124 2.40 0.14 20.12
CA ARG A 124 3.69 -0.26 20.73
C ARG A 124 4.65 0.89 20.96
N ALA A 125 4.42 2.05 20.34
CA ALA A 125 5.29 3.23 20.36
C ALA A 125 6.76 2.92 20.02
N LYS A 126 6.99 1.89 19.21
CA LYS A 126 8.30 1.44 18.72
C LYS A 126 8.18 1.17 17.23
N ASN A 127 9.24 1.40 16.47
CA ASN A 127 9.35 1.04 15.06
C ASN A 127 10.46 -0.01 14.88
N ASP A 128 10.10 -1.29 14.91
CA ASP A 128 11.01 -2.43 14.78
C ASP A 128 10.55 -3.40 13.68
N ILE A 129 11.39 -4.39 13.35
CA ILE A 129 11.10 -5.36 12.29
C ILE A 129 9.86 -6.20 12.59
N TRP A 130 9.57 -6.39 13.87
CA TRP A 130 8.41 -7.15 14.33
C TRP A 130 7.09 -6.48 13.98
N ASN A 131 7.05 -5.14 13.88
CA ASN A 131 5.88 -4.44 13.40
C ASN A 131 5.55 -4.80 11.95
N GLY A 132 6.56 -4.81 11.07
CA GLY A 132 6.40 -5.21 9.66
C GLY A 132 6.00 -6.68 9.53
N VAL A 133 6.61 -7.57 10.29
CA VAL A 133 6.27 -9.01 10.32
C VAL A 133 4.82 -9.23 10.78
N ALA A 134 4.42 -8.59 11.88
CA ALA A 134 3.08 -8.72 12.44
C ALA A 134 2.02 -8.11 11.52
N ALA A 135 2.28 -6.92 10.96
CA ALA A 135 1.39 -6.29 9.98
C ALA A 135 1.24 -7.15 8.72
N GLY A 136 2.34 -7.73 8.22
CA GLY A 136 2.35 -8.67 7.10
C GLY A 136 1.50 -9.90 7.40
N CYS A 137 1.75 -10.59 8.52
CA CYS A 137 0.97 -11.76 8.90
C CYS A 137 -0.52 -11.47 9.07
N LEU A 138 -0.88 -10.37 9.76
CA LEU A 138 -2.27 -10.00 9.99
C LEU A 138 -2.98 -9.63 8.69
N THR A 139 -2.30 -8.92 7.79
CA THR A 139 -2.84 -8.57 6.47
C THR A 139 -3.02 -9.82 5.61
N GLY A 140 -1.97 -10.64 5.45
CA GLY A 140 -2.00 -11.84 4.62
C GLY A 140 -2.95 -12.92 5.15
N GLY A 141 -2.95 -13.13 6.46
CA GLY A 141 -3.89 -14.03 7.14
C GLY A 141 -5.33 -13.52 7.04
N GLY A 142 -5.55 -12.24 7.33
CA GLY A 142 -6.86 -11.58 7.29
C GLY A 142 -7.55 -11.66 5.93
N LEU A 143 -6.78 -11.45 4.85
CA LEU A 143 -7.29 -11.56 3.48
C LEU A 143 -7.68 -13.00 3.12
N ALA A 144 -7.00 -13.99 3.68
CA ALA A 144 -7.21 -15.41 3.38
C ALA A 144 -8.20 -16.12 4.33
N VAL A 145 -8.78 -15.43 5.32
CA VAL A 145 -9.73 -16.04 6.29
C VAL A 145 -10.87 -16.77 5.61
N LYS A 146 -11.41 -16.21 4.53
CA LYS A 146 -12.53 -16.83 3.79
C LYS A 146 -12.12 -18.04 2.94
N SER A 147 -10.83 -18.22 2.72
CA SER A 147 -10.27 -19.31 1.91
C SER A 147 -9.90 -20.55 2.74
N GLY A 148 -10.16 -20.52 4.05
CA GLY A 148 -9.92 -21.64 4.98
C GLY A 148 -8.63 -21.51 5.79
N PRO A 149 -8.47 -22.33 6.84
CA PRO A 149 -7.39 -22.18 7.83
C PRO A 149 -5.99 -22.40 7.25
N THR A 150 -5.85 -23.35 6.31
CA THR A 150 -4.58 -23.59 5.61
C THR A 150 -4.16 -22.39 4.77
N ALA A 151 -5.11 -21.75 4.08
CA ALA A 151 -4.85 -20.54 3.31
C ALA A 151 -4.52 -19.35 4.22
N THR A 152 -5.16 -19.23 5.39
CA THR A 152 -4.84 -18.20 6.39
C THR A 152 -3.41 -18.34 6.91
N ILE A 153 -2.98 -19.56 7.28
CA ILE A 153 -1.63 -19.82 7.79
C ILE A 153 -0.60 -19.57 6.69
N ALA A 154 -0.83 -20.08 5.48
CA ALA A 154 0.04 -19.85 4.35
C ALA A 154 0.14 -18.36 3.97
N GLY A 155 -0.99 -17.64 3.97
CA GLY A 155 -1.05 -16.21 3.70
C GLY A 155 -0.32 -15.39 4.75
N CYS A 156 -0.50 -15.70 6.04
CA CYS A 156 0.27 -15.08 7.11
C CYS A 156 1.78 -15.31 6.92
N ALA A 157 2.21 -16.56 6.71
CA ALA A 157 3.62 -16.89 6.55
C ALA A 157 4.24 -16.19 5.33
N ALA A 158 3.56 -16.18 4.19
CA ALA A 158 4.04 -15.55 2.97
C ALA A 158 4.19 -14.03 3.12
N PHE A 159 3.17 -13.35 3.64
CA PHE A 159 3.23 -11.90 3.83
C PHE A 159 4.20 -11.50 4.95
N ALA A 160 4.29 -12.28 6.03
CA ALA A 160 5.29 -12.05 7.07
C ALA A 160 6.72 -12.17 6.53
N ALA A 161 7.01 -13.21 5.75
CA ALA A 161 8.31 -13.41 5.12
C ALA A 161 8.63 -12.28 4.13
N PHE A 162 7.68 -11.90 3.29
CA PHE A 162 7.85 -10.80 2.34
C PHE A 162 8.11 -9.46 3.06
N SER A 163 7.30 -9.12 4.06
CA SER A 163 7.49 -7.90 4.85
C SER A 163 8.83 -7.90 5.57
N THR A 164 9.27 -9.03 6.11
CA THR A 164 10.60 -9.16 6.74
C THR A 164 11.72 -8.93 5.73
N ALA A 165 11.62 -9.51 4.53
CA ALA A 165 12.62 -9.35 3.49
C ALA A 165 12.74 -7.88 3.03
N ILE A 166 11.62 -7.20 2.84
CA ILE A 166 11.59 -5.78 2.47
C ILE A 166 12.16 -4.92 3.62
N ASP A 167 11.77 -5.20 4.86
CA ASP A 167 12.29 -4.49 6.04
C ASP A 167 13.80 -4.68 6.23
N LEU A 168 14.32 -5.88 5.96
CA LEU A 168 15.76 -6.15 6.01
C LEU A 168 16.50 -5.40 4.91
N TYR A 169 15.94 -5.40 3.69
CA TYR A 169 16.50 -4.68 2.55
C TYR A 169 16.53 -3.16 2.79
N MET A 170 15.44 -2.55 3.28
CA MET A 170 15.42 -1.11 3.55
C MET A 170 16.35 -0.73 4.73
N ARG A 171 16.52 -1.62 5.71
CA ARG A 171 17.43 -1.39 6.85
C ARG A 171 18.89 -1.63 6.52
N SER A 172 19.24 -2.49 5.55
CA SER A 172 20.64 -2.73 5.17
C SER A 172 21.31 -1.47 4.64
N ASP A 173 20.56 -0.62 3.96
CA ASP A 173 21.04 0.66 3.43
C ASP A 173 21.20 1.74 4.53
N SER A 174 20.64 1.50 5.71
CA SER A 174 20.68 2.44 6.85
C SER A 174 21.84 2.17 7.81
N ASN A 175 22.65 1.14 7.55
CA ASN A 175 23.80 0.82 8.38
C ASN A 175 24.85 1.94 8.30
N PRO A 176 25.56 2.25 9.41
CA PRO A 176 26.66 3.20 9.36
C PRO A 176 27.66 2.77 8.27
N PRO A 177 28.23 3.72 7.50
CA PRO A 177 29.18 3.39 6.45
C PRO A 177 30.32 2.53 7.04
N PRO A 178 30.81 1.53 6.30
CA PRO A 178 31.95 0.74 6.74
C PRO A 178 33.12 1.67 7.08
N THR A 179 33.83 1.40 8.17
CA THR A 179 34.94 2.24 8.64
C THR A 179 36.21 2.13 7.78
N SER A 180 36.16 1.32 6.72
CA SER A 180 37.22 1.09 5.75
C SER A 180 36.59 0.92 4.37
N ASP A 181 36.98 1.77 3.40
CA ASP A 181 36.61 1.70 1.99
C ASP A 181 37.30 0.53 1.23
N GLU A 182 37.61 -0.55 1.94
CA GLU A 182 38.22 -1.75 1.38
C GLU A 182 37.19 -2.87 1.58
N ASP A 183 36.36 -3.11 0.57
CA ASP A 183 35.93 -4.45 0.10
C ASP A 183 34.79 -4.26 -0.94
N GLU A 184 35.22 -4.32 -2.19
CA GLU A 184 34.45 -4.36 -3.44
C GLU A 184 33.62 -5.66 -3.58
#